data_AF-A0A6A4LRR2-F1
#
_entry.id   AF-A0A6A4LRR2-F1
#
_cell.length_a   1.000
_cell.length_b   1.000
_cell.length_c   1.000
_cell.angle_alpha   90.00
_cell.angle_beta   90.00
_cell.angle_gamma   90.00
#
_symmetry.space_group_name_H-M   'P 1'
#
loop_
_entity.id
_entity.type
_entity.pdbx_description
1 polymer ?
#
loop_
_entity_poly.entity_id
_entity_poly.type
_entity_poly.pdbx_seq_one_letter_code
_entity_poly.pdbx_strand_id
1 'polypeptide(L)'
;MIGTLPSTTPQNGTVQPSHHVSTPDTATLGRHLAHRLVQIGVTDVFSVPGDFNLTLLDHLIAEPGLNNVGCCNELNAGYAADGYARSRGAGACVVTFTVGGLSVLNAIAGAYSENLPVICVVGGPNTNDYGTNRVLHHTIGLPDFSQELRCFQTAVISNLEDAHEQIDTAISTAMKESKPVYISISCNLPSIPHPTFSREPIPFSLSPRLSNKMGLEAAVEAAAAFLDKAVKPVMVTAQDVSTMIRCGQKTIIFLINNGGYTIEVEIHDGPYNVIKNWNYTGLVDAIHNGEGNCWTMKVRCEEELIEAIAMATGEKKDCLCFIEVIVHKDDTSKELLEWGSRVSSANSRPPNPQ
;
A
#
# COMPACT_ATOMS: atom_id res chain seq x y z
N MET A 1 40.06 -39.05 -44.27
CA MET A 1 40.93 -37.86 -44.20
C MET A 1 40.51 -37.10 -42.95
N ILE A 2 41.36 -37.12 -41.94
CA ILE A 2 41.10 -36.62 -40.57
C ILE A 2 41.07 -35.09 -40.63
N GLY A 3 39.95 -34.47 -40.22
CA GLY A 3 39.81 -33.02 -40.09
C GLY A 3 39.80 -32.62 -38.62
N THR A 4 40.86 -31.95 -38.18
CA THR A 4 41.13 -31.44 -36.84
C THR A 4 40.14 -30.36 -36.40
N LEU A 5 39.61 -30.48 -35.17
CA LEU A 5 38.88 -29.43 -34.46
C LEU A 5 39.86 -28.36 -33.94
N PRO A 6 39.56 -27.05 -34.06
CA PRO A 6 40.35 -26.01 -33.41
C PRO A 6 40.01 -25.91 -31.92
N SER A 7 41.03 -25.94 -31.08
CA SER A 7 40.96 -25.60 -29.66
C SER A 7 40.81 -24.09 -29.47
N THR A 8 39.69 -23.63 -28.92
CA THR A 8 39.54 -22.26 -28.43
C THR A 8 39.60 -22.24 -26.90
N THR A 9 40.69 -21.69 -26.38
CA THR A 9 40.87 -21.33 -24.97
C THR A 9 39.84 -20.25 -24.58
N PRO A 10 39.23 -20.29 -23.38
CA PRO A 10 38.35 -19.20 -22.94
C PRO A 10 39.20 -17.96 -22.64
N GLN A 11 38.97 -16.86 -23.36
CA GLN A 11 39.45 -15.55 -22.94
C GLN A 11 38.60 -15.09 -21.75
N ASN A 12 39.23 -14.92 -20.59
CA ASN A 12 38.66 -14.18 -19.47
C ASN A 12 38.47 -12.72 -19.88
N GLY A 13 37.29 -12.41 -20.43
CA GLY A 13 36.83 -11.04 -20.62
C GLY A 13 36.47 -10.44 -19.25
N THR A 14 37.29 -9.52 -18.77
CA THR A 14 36.89 -8.55 -17.73
C THR A 14 35.64 -7.81 -18.21
N VAL A 15 34.51 -8.02 -17.52
CA VAL A 15 33.30 -7.23 -17.70
C VAL A 15 33.59 -5.82 -17.19
N GLN A 16 33.77 -4.86 -18.10
CA GLN A 16 33.70 -3.44 -17.74
C GLN A 16 32.21 -3.08 -17.60
N PRO A 17 31.77 -2.47 -16.48
CA PRO A 17 30.42 -1.92 -16.41
C PRO A 17 30.31 -0.78 -17.42
N SER A 18 29.42 -0.93 -18.39
CA SER A 18 29.05 0.14 -19.30
C SER A 18 28.27 1.19 -18.51
N HIS A 19 28.96 2.25 -18.06
CA HIS A 19 28.33 3.41 -17.46
C HIS A 19 27.59 4.19 -18.54
N HIS A 20 26.29 3.93 -18.69
CA HIS A 20 25.41 4.81 -19.47
C HIS A 20 25.29 6.14 -18.71
N VAL A 21 25.82 7.22 -19.30
CA VAL A 21 25.58 8.58 -18.83
C VAL A 21 24.20 8.99 -19.32
N SER A 22 23.29 9.30 -18.40
CA SER A 22 21.96 9.80 -18.77
C SER A 22 22.10 11.18 -19.43
N THR A 23 21.28 11.46 -20.44
CA THR A 23 21.27 12.78 -21.08
C THR A 23 20.86 13.86 -20.07
N PRO A 24 21.37 15.10 -20.16
CA PRO A 24 21.07 16.17 -19.19
C PRO A 24 19.56 16.34 -18.92
N ASP A 25 18.73 16.24 -19.96
CA ASP A 25 17.27 16.41 -19.86
C ASP A 25 16.56 15.28 -19.09
N THR A 26 17.25 14.20 -18.79
CA THR A 26 16.72 13.03 -18.04
C THR A 26 17.27 12.91 -16.62
N ALA A 27 18.23 13.76 -16.23
CA ALA A 27 18.86 13.74 -14.90
C ALA A 27 18.02 14.50 -13.87
N THR A 28 16.82 13.99 -13.55
CA THR A 28 15.88 14.67 -12.66
C THR A 28 15.61 13.87 -11.38
N LEU A 29 15.17 14.57 -10.34
CA LEU A 29 14.76 13.97 -9.06
C LEU A 29 13.62 12.97 -9.25
N GLY A 30 12.60 13.33 -10.04
CA GLY A 30 11.43 12.47 -10.27
C GLY A 30 11.82 11.12 -10.89
N ARG A 31 12.71 11.13 -11.90
CA ARG A 31 13.22 9.92 -12.53
C ARG A 31 14.08 9.10 -11.56
N HIS A 32 14.94 9.76 -10.77
CA HIS A 32 15.76 9.07 -9.77
C HIS A 32 14.89 8.30 -8.76
N LEU A 33 13.85 8.94 -8.23
CA LEU A 33 12.90 8.29 -7.32
C LEU A 33 12.21 7.10 -8.00
N ALA A 34 11.67 7.32 -9.21
CA ALA A 34 10.98 6.27 -9.97
C ALA A 34 11.88 5.04 -10.16
N HIS A 35 13.12 5.26 -10.60
CA HIS A 35 14.09 4.20 -10.82
C HIS A 35 14.46 3.47 -9.51
N ARG A 36 14.61 4.20 -8.39
CA ARG A 36 14.87 3.58 -7.08
C ARG A 36 13.71 2.72 -6.59
N LEU A 37 12.45 3.09 -6.87
CA LEU A 37 11.29 2.26 -6.55
C LEU A 37 11.32 0.93 -7.34
N VAL A 38 11.63 0.99 -8.64
CA VAL A 38 11.82 -0.22 -9.46
C VAL A 38 12.94 -1.10 -8.90
N GLN A 39 14.06 -0.50 -8.49
CA GLN A 39 15.21 -1.24 -7.96
C GLN A 39 14.89 -2.01 -6.66
N ILE A 40 13.95 -1.54 -5.83
CA ILE A 40 13.51 -2.26 -4.62
C ILE A 40 12.37 -3.25 -4.90
N GLY A 41 11.98 -3.45 -6.17
CA GLY A 41 10.98 -4.43 -6.58
C GLY A 41 9.54 -3.93 -6.60
N VAL A 42 9.31 -2.62 -6.42
CA VAL A 42 8.00 -2.00 -6.61
C VAL A 42 7.71 -1.92 -8.10
N THR A 43 6.57 -2.46 -8.52
CA THR A 43 6.06 -2.34 -9.91
C THR A 43 4.79 -1.53 -9.98
N ASP A 44 4.14 -1.26 -8.85
CA ASP A 44 2.87 -0.55 -8.76
C ASP A 44 2.96 0.49 -7.65
N VAL A 45 2.69 1.75 -8.00
CA VAL A 45 2.65 2.87 -7.05
C VAL A 45 1.22 3.33 -6.89
N PHE A 46 0.74 3.37 -5.64
CA PHE A 46 -0.63 3.74 -5.32
C PHE A 46 -0.74 5.25 -5.11
N SER A 47 -1.56 5.95 -5.89
CA SER A 47 -1.54 7.41 -5.90
C SER A 47 -2.90 8.06 -5.71
N VAL A 48 -2.87 9.26 -5.13
CA VAL A 48 -3.98 10.22 -5.20
C VAL A 48 -3.41 11.54 -5.71
N PRO A 49 -3.83 12.00 -6.91
CA PRO A 49 -3.28 13.22 -7.50
C PRO A 49 -3.74 14.46 -6.75
N GLY A 50 -2.81 15.39 -6.58
CA GLY A 50 -3.06 16.76 -6.14
C GLY A 50 -2.00 17.69 -6.70
N ASP A 51 -2.29 18.98 -6.78
CA ASP A 51 -1.43 19.96 -7.46
C ASP A 51 0.02 20.00 -6.96
N PHE A 52 0.27 19.67 -5.69
CA PHE A 52 1.63 19.54 -5.15
C PHE A 52 2.41 18.29 -5.60
N ASN A 53 1.78 17.28 -6.21
CA ASN A 53 2.44 16.05 -6.66
C ASN A 53 2.31 15.74 -8.16
N LEU A 54 1.54 16.50 -8.95
CA LEU A 54 1.29 16.19 -10.37
C LEU A 54 2.57 16.04 -11.19
N THR A 55 3.50 16.99 -11.08
CA THR A 55 4.79 16.93 -11.78
C THR A 55 5.58 15.69 -11.41
N LEU A 56 5.51 15.24 -10.15
CA LEU A 56 6.17 14.02 -9.72
C LEU A 56 5.50 12.77 -10.34
N LEU A 57 4.16 12.74 -10.36
CA LEU A 57 3.40 11.64 -10.97
C LEU A 57 3.73 11.47 -12.45
N ASP A 58 3.96 12.56 -13.20
CA ASP A 58 4.39 12.48 -14.60
C ASP A 58 5.69 11.65 -14.77
N HIS A 59 6.66 11.83 -13.87
CA HIS A 59 7.91 11.05 -13.90
C HIS A 59 7.69 9.59 -13.50
N LEU A 60 6.82 9.32 -12.53
CA LEU A 60 6.50 7.95 -12.11
C LEU A 60 5.77 7.18 -13.23
N ILE A 61 4.86 7.84 -13.94
CA ILE A 61 4.14 7.28 -15.09
C ILE A 61 5.08 7.01 -16.27
N ALA A 62 6.10 7.86 -16.46
CA ALA A 62 7.06 7.73 -17.54
C ALA A 62 8.09 6.61 -17.33
N GLU A 63 8.23 6.08 -16.10
CA GLU A 63 9.19 5.02 -15.80
C GLU A 63 8.66 3.64 -16.25
N PRO A 64 9.31 2.96 -17.22
CA PRO A 64 8.76 1.73 -17.82
C PRO A 64 8.57 0.54 -16.88
N GLY A 65 9.15 0.59 -15.67
CA GLY A 65 9.02 -0.45 -14.65
C GLY A 65 7.92 -0.21 -13.62
N LEU A 66 7.21 0.93 -13.70
CA LEU A 66 6.16 1.31 -12.76
C LEU A 66 4.82 1.45 -13.45
N ASN A 67 3.78 0.97 -12.78
CA ASN A 67 2.40 1.31 -13.07
C ASN A 67 1.90 2.29 -12.01
N ASN A 68 1.22 3.35 -12.45
CA ASN A 68 0.51 4.23 -11.54
C ASN A 68 -0.91 3.73 -11.28
N VAL A 69 -1.21 3.35 -10.04
CA VAL A 69 -2.53 2.85 -9.61
C VAL A 69 -3.24 3.96 -8.82
N GLY A 70 -4.16 4.67 -9.48
CA GLY A 70 -4.93 5.72 -8.81
C GLY A 70 -5.95 5.17 -7.81
N CYS A 71 -5.97 5.65 -6.57
CA CYS A 71 -6.91 5.21 -5.52
C CYS A 71 -8.03 6.23 -5.31
N CYS A 72 -9.11 5.80 -4.64
CA CYS A 72 -10.25 6.68 -4.36
C CYS A 72 -9.94 7.75 -3.31
N ASN A 73 -9.07 7.45 -2.36
CA ASN A 73 -8.59 8.37 -1.33
C ASN A 73 -7.23 7.89 -0.79
N GLU A 74 -6.60 8.72 0.04
CA GLU A 74 -5.22 8.53 0.50
C GLU A 74 -5.09 7.45 1.57
N LEU A 75 -6.09 7.29 2.43
CA LEU A 75 -6.14 6.18 3.38
C LEU A 75 -6.10 4.83 2.65
N ASN A 76 -6.91 4.71 1.60
CA ASN A 76 -6.98 3.53 0.75
C ASN A 76 -5.67 3.33 -0.02
N ALA A 77 -5.08 4.40 -0.57
CA ALA A 77 -3.77 4.32 -1.23
C ALA A 77 -2.68 3.79 -0.28
N GLY A 78 -2.68 4.25 0.97
CA GLY A 78 -1.76 3.77 2.00
C GLY A 78 -1.96 2.29 2.33
N TYR A 79 -3.21 1.84 2.51
CA TYR A 79 -3.49 0.41 2.78
C TYR A 79 -3.29 -0.49 1.56
N ALA A 80 -3.49 0.02 0.34
CA ALA A 80 -3.13 -0.70 -0.87
C ALA A 80 -1.61 -0.90 -0.95
N ALA A 81 -0.81 0.11 -0.59
CA ALA A 81 0.63 -0.01 -0.47
C ALA A 81 1.08 -0.96 0.67
N ASP A 82 0.41 -0.94 1.83
CA ASP A 82 0.61 -1.90 2.93
C ASP A 82 0.39 -3.34 2.45
N GLY A 83 -0.79 -3.63 1.88
CA GLY A 83 -1.14 -4.95 1.36
C GLY A 83 -0.18 -5.40 0.25
N TYR A 84 0.21 -4.49 -0.63
CA TYR A 84 1.20 -4.75 -1.67
C TYR A 84 2.58 -5.09 -1.07
N ALA A 85 3.03 -4.37 -0.03
CA ALA A 85 4.30 -4.64 0.65
C ALA A 85 4.33 -6.04 1.28
N ARG A 86 3.20 -6.53 1.82
CA ARG A 86 3.09 -7.92 2.34
C ARG A 86 3.34 -8.97 1.26
N SER A 87 2.94 -8.71 0.02
CA SER A 87 3.10 -9.64 -1.09
C SER A 87 4.43 -9.51 -1.80
N ARG A 88 4.94 -8.27 -1.95
CA ARG A 88 6.06 -7.94 -2.83
C ARG A 88 7.33 -7.54 -2.10
N GLY A 89 7.28 -7.44 -0.77
CA GLY A 89 8.39 -7.10 0.10
C GLY A 89 8.57 -5.59 0.32
N ALA A 90 8.02 -4.73 -0.55
CA ALA A 90 7.97 -3.29 -0.37
C ALA A 90 6.75 -2.72 -1.10
N GLY A 91 6.23 -1.59 -0.60
CA GLY A 91 5.11 -0.86 -1.22
C GLY A 91 5.42 0.62 -1.31
N ALA A 92 4.72 1.34 -2.19
CA ALA A 92 4.87 2.78 -2.33
C ALA A 92 3.51 3.46 -2.55
N CYS A 93 3.29 4.57 -1.86
CA CYS A 93 2.13 5.43 -2.09
C CYS A 93 2.54 6.90 -2.28
N VAL A 94 1.80 7.62 -3.11
CA VAL A 94 2.07 9.02 -3.45
C VAL A 94 0.82 9.87 -3.25
N VAL A 95 0.88 10.86 -2.35
CA VAL A 95 -0.27 11.70 -2.00
C VAL A 95 0.11 13.19 -1.99
N THR A 96 -0.88 14.06 -1.87
CA THR A 96 -0.67 15.52 -1.88
C THR A 96 -0.47 16.07 -0.47
N PHE A 97 0.09 17.28 -0.40
CA PHE A 97 0.45 17.97 0.84
C PHE A 97 -0.73 18.12 1.81
N THR A 98 -0.46 17.85 3.09
CA THR A 98 -1.34 18.03 4.25
C THR A 98 -2.66 17.28 4.20
N VAL A 99 -3.58 17.60 3.30
CA VAL A 99 -4.88 16.91 3.22
C VAL A 99 -4.71 15.43 2.90
N GLY A 100 -3.81 15.11 1.96
CA GLY A 100 -3.50 13.72 1.62
C GLY A 100 -2.59 13.07 2.64
N GLY A 101 -1.56 13.80 3.04
CA GLY A 101 -0.63 13.47 4.12
C GLY A 101 -1.23 13.01 5.44
N LEU A 102 -2.15 13.81 5.99
CA LEU A 102 -2.81 13.50 7.25
C LEU A 102 -3.80 12.33 7.10
N SER A 103 -4.39 12.16 5.91
CA SER A 103 -5.30 11.04 5.60
C SER A 103 -4.54 9.70 5.51
N VAL A 104 -3.38 9.68 4.84
CA VAL A 104 -2.56 8.46 4.69
C VAL A 104 -1.88 8.02 6.00
N LEU A 105 -1.70 8.94 6.97
CA LEU A 105 -0.99 8.69 8.22
C LEU A 105 -1.45 7.43 8.96
N ASN A 106 -2.76 7.15 8.99
CA ASN A 106 -3.29 5.97 9.68
C ASN A 106 -2.78 4.66 9.06
N ALA A 107 -2.77 4.58 7.71
CA ALA A 107 -2.22 3.44 7.01
C ALA A 107 -0.70 3.30 7.23
N ILE A 108 0.04 4.42 7.29
CA ILE A 108 1.48 4.41 7.58
C ILE A 108 1.77 3.95 9.01
N ALA A 109 0.96 4.36 10.00
CA ALA A 109 1.06 3.85 11.36
C ALA A 109 0.76 2.34 11.45
N GLY A 110 -0.20 1.86 10.64
CA GLY A 110 -0.45 0.43 10.43
C GLY A 110 0.79 -0.30 9.90
N ALA A 111 1.34 0.17 8.78
CA ALA A 111 2.56 -0.39 8.20
C ALA A 111 3.75 -0.39 9.19
N TYR A 112 3.85 0.64 10.04
CA TYR A 112 4.87 0.68 11.10
C TYR A 112 4.65 -0.41 12.14
N SER A 113 3.41 -0.58 12.61
CA SER A 113 3.03 -1.62 13.58
C SER A 113 3.30 -3.03 13.04
N GLU A 114 3.15 -3.19 11.72
CA GLU A 114 3.24 -4.46 11.00
C GLU A 114 4.63 -4.73 10.41
N ASN A 115 5.60 -3.84 10.64
CA ASN A 115 6.97 -3.92 10.14
C ASN A 115 7.07 -4.02 8.60
N LEU A 116 6.33 -3.16 7.88
CA LEU A 116 6.30 -3.17 6.42
C LEU A 116 7.14 -2.02 5.82
N PRO A 117 7.98 -2.27 4.79
CA PRO A 117 8.70 -1.22 4.08
C PRO A 117 7.76 -0.50 3.11
N VAL A 118 7.04 0.51 3.61
CA VAL A 118 6.20 1.38 2.77
C VAL A 118 6.89 2.71 2.54
N ILE A 119 7.16 3.05 1.28
CA ILE A 119 7.70 4.35 0.87
C ILE A 119 6.52 5.31 0.65
N CYS A 120 6.23 6.14 1.65
CA CYS A 120 5.22 7.18 1.57
C CYS A 120 5.84 8.45 1.00
N VAL A 121 5.37 8.89 -0.16
CA VAL A 121 5.86 10.10 -0.81
C VAL A 121 4.75 11.15 -0.82
N VAL A 122 5.07 12.35 -0.38
CA VAL A 122 4.12 13.45 -0.33
C VAL A 122 4.63 14.63 -1.14
N GLY A 123 3.82 15.10 -2.08
CA GLY A 123 4.10 16.37 -2.76
C GLY A 123 4.06 17.51 -1.75
N GLY A 124 5.06 18.37 -1.75
CA GLY A 124 5.22 19.47 -0.80
C GLY A 124 5.10 20.85 -1.44
N PRO A 125 5.00 21.91 -0.61
CA PRO A 125 5.04 23.30 -1.07
C PRO A 125 6.21 23.63 -1.98
N ASN A 126 6.05 24.66 -2.80
CA ASN A 126 7.14 25.18 -3.62
C ASN A 126 8.29 25.65 -2.72
N THR A 127 9.53 25.37 -3.10
CA THR A 127 10.71 25.75 -2.30
C THR A 127 10.80 27.25 -2.02
N ASN A 128 10.21 28.11 -2.88
CA ASN A 128 10.20 29.56 -2.71
C ASN A 128 9.21 30.06 -1.64
N ASP A 129 8.29 29.23 -1.15
CA ASP A 129 7.32 29.64 -0.14
C ASP A 129 7.85 29.48 1.29
N TYR A 130 8.84 28.60 1.51
CA TYR A 130 9.49 28.43 2.81
C TYR A 130 10.19 29.72 3.24
N GLY A 131 10.02 30.11 4.51
CA GLY A 131 10.60 31.34 5.07
C GLY A 131 9.88 32.62 4.64
N THR A 132 8.76 32.51 3.91
CA THR A 132 7.87 33.64 3.60
C THR A 132 6.64 33.67 4.52
N ASN A 133 5.88 34.76 4.51
CA ASN A 133 4.59 34.85 5.22
C ASN A 133 3.40 34.39 4.35
N ARG A 134 3.65 33.63 3.28
CA ARG A 134 2.59 33.15 2.39
C ARG A 134 1.81 32.04 3.08
N VAL A 135 0.49 32.19 3.09
CA VAL A 135 -0.44 31.14 3.47
C VAL A 135 -0.80 30.39 2.20
N LEU A 136 -0.60 29.08 2.21
CA LEU A 136 -0.93 28.21 1.09
C LEU A 136 -2.25 27.51 1.33
N HIS A 137 -2.93 27.16 0.24
CA HIS A 137 -4.03 26.21 0.31
C HIS A 137 -3.51 24.85 0.84
N HIS A 138 -4.42 24.07 1.40
CA HIS A 138 -4.13 22.85 2.16
C HIS A 138 -3.44 23.04 3.53
N THR A 139 -3.15 24.26 4.01
CA THR A 139 -2.75 24.50 5.41
C THR A 139 -3.92 24.94 6.29
N ILE A 140 -3.72 24.98 7.61
CA ILE A 140 -4.70 25.54 8.58
C ILE A 140 -4.80 27.09 8.55
N GLY A 141 -4.36 27.74 7.48
CA GLY A 141 -4.37 29.20 7.37
C GLY A 141 -3.17 29.90 8.03
N LEU A 142 -2.11 29.15 8.33
CA LEU A 142 -0.84 29.66 8.87
C LEU A 142 0.31 29.40 7.89
N PRO A 143 1.34 30.25 7.84
CA PRO A 143 2.58 30.02 7.08
C PRO A 143 3.50 29.00 7.81
N ASP A 144 2.93 27.88 8.25
CA ASP A 144 3.63 26.77 8.90
C ASP A 144 3.39 25.49 8.08
N PHE A 145 4.43 25.04 7.37
CA PHE A 145 4.38 23.84 6.53
C PHE A 145 4.87 22.56 7.25
N SER A 146 5.13 22.64 8.56
CA SER A 146 5.63 21.51 9.36
C SER A 146 4.53 20.66 10.01
N GLN A 147 3.25 21.06 9.86
CA GLN A 147 2.12 20.44 10.58
C GLN A 147 2.01 18.95 10.32
N GLU A 148 1.95 18.57 9.04
CA GLU A 148 1.95 17.17 8.62
C GLU A 148 3.25 16.48 9.03
N LEU A 149 4.40 17.12 8.78
CA LEU A 149 5.71 16.54 9.10
C LEU A 149 5.82 16.16 10.57
N ARG A 150 5.29 16.97 11.51
CA ARG A 150 5.32 16.66 12.95
C ARG A 150 4.57 15.39 13.33
N CYS A 151 3.65 14.94 12.49
CA CYS A 151 2.95 13.66 12.67
C CYS A 151 3.78 12.46 12.21
N PHE A 152 4.87 12.69 11.47
CA PHE A 152 5.80 11.67 10.98
C PHE A 152 7.21 11.87 11.60
N GLN A 153 8.01 10.82 11.73
CA GLN A 153 9.41 10.92 12.19
C GLN A 153 10.39 10.82 11.00
N THR A 154 10.40 11.79 10.07
CA THR A 154 10.88 11.53 8.69
C THR A 154 11.54 12.70 7.95
N ALA A 155 12.04 12.44 6.72
CA ALA A 155 12.89 13.31 5.91
C ALA A 155 12.14 14.27 4.97
N VAL A 156 12.71 15.46 4.71
CA VAL A 156 12.14 16.52 3.86
C VAL A 156 13.16 16.94 2.81
N ILE A 157 12.77 16.85 1.54
CA ILE A 157 13.61 17.21 0.39
C ILE A 157 13.15 18.56 -0.17
N SER A 158 13.93 19.60 0.15
CA SER A 158 13.71 20.98 -0.30
C SER A 158 14.86 21.55 -1.15
N ASN A 159 15.89 20.75 -1.42
CA ASN A 159 17.08 21.14 -2.17
C ASN A 159 17.61 19.97 -3.01
N LEU A 160 18.19 20.26 -4.18
CA LEU A 160 18.62 19.24 -5.16
C LEU A 160 20.02 18.67 -4.91
N GLU A 161 20.91 19.41 -4.23
CA GLU A 161 22.31 19.00 -4.03
C GLU A 161 22.41 17.65 -3.29
N ASP A 162 21.57 17.45 -2.28
CA ASP A 162 21.57 16.28 -1.40
C ASP A 162 20.32 15.41 -1.54
N ALA A 163 19.37 15.78 -2.41
CA ALA A 163 18.12 15.03 -2.64
C ALA A 163 18.35 13.54 -2.96
N HIS A 164 19.32 13.25 -3.84
CA HIS A 164 19.66 11.87 -4.21
C HIS A 164 20.08 11.03 -2.99
N GLU A 165 20.93 11.57 -2.12
CA GLU A 165 21.39 10.90 -0.90
C GLU A 165 20.25 10.74 0.13
N GLN A 166 19.40 11.76 0.29
CA GLN A 166 18.25 11.69 1.18
C GLN A 166 17.23 10.61 0.74
N ILE A 167 16.92 10.54 -0.57
CA ILE A 167 16.04 9.51 -1.14
C ILE A 167 16.64 8.12 -0.89
N ASP A 168 17.92 7.96 -1.25
CA ASP A 168 18.61 6.68 -1.14
C ASP A 168 18.70 6.22 0.33
N THR A 169 18.99 7.14 1.24
CA THR A 169 19.05 6.87 2.69
C THR A 169 17.68 6.49 3.24
N ALA A 170 16.62 7.21 2.86
CA ALA A 170 15.27 6.91 3.30
C ALA A 170 14.83 5.52 2.83
N ILE A 171 14.98 5.21 1.53
CA ILE A 171 14.62 3.91 0.97
C ILE A 171 15.45 2.80 1.59
N SER A 172 16.77 2.96 1.66
CA SER A 172 17.66 1.97 2.29
C SER A 172 17.28 1.71 3.75
N THR A 173 16.94 2.75 4.51
CA THR A 173 16.48 2.62 5.90
C THR A 173 15.16 1.87 5.99
N ALA A 174 14.18 2.19 5.14
CA ALA A 174 12.89 1.50 5.10
C ALA A 174 13.08 -0.01 4.88
N MET A 175 13.91 -0.36 3.90
CA MET A 175 14.21 -1.76 3.56
C MET A 175 14.98 -2.46 4.66
N LYS A 176 15.98 -1.78 5.25
CA LYS A 176 16.84 -2.35 6.29
C LYS A 176 16.08 -2.59 7.59
N GLU A 177 15.27 -1.63 8.03
CA GLU A 177 14.56 -1.70 9.30
C GLU A 177 13.18 -2.37 9.17
N SER A 178 12.69 -2.55 7.94
CA SER A 178 11.33 -3.03 7.65
C SER A 178 10.30 -2.13 8.30
N LYS A 179 10.43 -0.84 8.00
CA LYS A 179 9.58 0.23 8.54
C LYS A 179 9.21 1.18 7.41
N PRO A 180 8.05 1.84 7.50
CA PRO A 180 7.71 2.85 6.53
C PRO A 180 8.63 4.07 6.68
N VAL A 181 8.81 4.77 5.58
CA VAL A 181 9.46 6.08 5.55
C VAL A 181 8.56 7.07 4.85
N TYR A 182 8.71 8.33 5.22
CA TYR A 182 8.04 9.45 4.59
C TYR A 182 9.07 10.35 3.91
N ILE A 183 8.76 10.75 2.69
CA ILE A 183 9.59 11.60 1.84
C ILE A 183 8.71 12.73 1.32
N SER A 184 8.95 13.95 1.80
CA SER A 184 8.28 15.13 1.23
C SER A 184 9.13 15.75 0.12
N ILE A 185 8.54 15.99 -1.06
CA ILE A 185 9.22 16.55 -2.23
C ILE A 185 8.51 17.81 -2.68
N SER A 186 9.17 18.97 -2.60
CA SER A 186 8.62 20.23 -3.10
C SER A 186 8.20 20.16 -4.58
N CYS A 187 6.99 20.62 -4.89
CA CYS A 187 6.32 20.43 -6.19
C CYS A 187 7.09 20.98 -7.42
N ASN A 188 8.00 21.93 -7.22
CA ASN A 188 8.79 22.56 -8.26
C ASN A 188 10.13 21.87 -8.54
N LEU A 189 10.50 20.84 -7.78
CA LEU A 189 11.79 20.14 -7.92
C LEU A 189 11.80 18.93 -8.88
N PRO A 190 10.73 18.11 -9.04
CA PRO A 190 10.83 16.82 -9.74
C PRO A 190 11.39 16.86 -11.16
N SER A 191 11.17 17.97 -11.88
CA SER A 191 11.57 18.13 -13.28
C SER A 191 12.84 18.94 -13.50
N ILE A 192 13.48 19.47 -12.46
CA ILE A 192 14.70 20.28 -12.62
C ILE A 192 15.88 19.33 -12.91
N PRO A 193 16.55 19.45 -14.07
CA PRO A 193 17.78 18.72 -14.34
C PRO A 193 18.87 19.10 -13.35
N HIS A 194 19.56 18.11 -12.77
CA HIS A 194 20.66 18.35 -11.84
C HIS A 194 21.81 17.35 -12.02
N PRO A 195 23.08 17.78 -11.95
CA PRO A 195 24.24 16.90 -12.13
C PRO A 195 24.27 15.69 -11.19
N THR A 196 23.72 15.80 -9.98
CA THR A 196 23.67 14.72 -8.99
C THR A 196 22.82 13.53 -9.43
N PHE A 197 21.89 13.71 -10.37
CA PHE A 197 21.07 12.64 -10.95
C PHE A 197 21.56 12.17 -12.33
N SER A 198 22.70 12.68 -12.81
CA SER A 198 23.24 12.33 -14.15
C SER A 198 23.94 10.97 -14.20
N ARG A 199 24.23 10.38 -13.03
CA ARG A 199 24.86 9.07 -12.92
C ARG A 199 23.82 8.06 -12.49
N GLU A 200 23.91 6.87 -13.07
CA GLU A 200 23.17 5.72 -12.57
C GLU A 200 23.44 5.55 -11.07
N PRO A 201 22.40 5.44 -10.25
CA PRO A 201 22.57 5.28 -8.82
C PRO A 201 23.38 4.02 -8.52
N ILE A 202 24.24 4.05 -7.50
CA ILE A 202 24.88 2.82 -7.01
C ILE A 202 23.76 1.86 -6.59
N PRO A 203 23.69 0.64 -7.15
CA PRO A 203 22.64 -0.31 -6.79
C PRO A 203 22.63 -0.56 -5.28
N PHE A 204 21.45 -0.66 -4.68
CA PHE A 204 21.39 -0.93 -3.26
C PHE A 204 22.01 -2.30 -2.95
N SER A 205 22.95 -2.34 -2.02
CA SER A 205 23.45 -3.59 -1.45
C SER A 205 22.53 -4.04 -0.31
N LEU A 206 21.28 -4.36 -0.63
CA LEU A 206 20.33 -4.91 0.33
C LEU A 206 20.61 -6.41 0.48
N SER A 207 21.06 -6.84 1.66
CA SER A 207 21.11 -8.26 1.99
C SER A 207 19.69 -8.81 1.97
N PRO A 208 19.39 -9.83 1.13
CA PRO A 208 18.07 -10.45 1.14
C PRO A 208 17.76 -10.94 2.55
N ARG A 209 16.63 -10.50 3.13
CA ARG A 209 16.13 -11.09 4.37
C ARG A 209 15.65 -12.50 4.02
N LEU A 210 16.49 -13.50 4.27
CA LEU A 210 16.12 -14.89 4.10
C LEU A 210 15.25 -15.31 5.28
N SER A 211 13.99 -15.60 4.99
CA SER A 211 13.11 -16.25 5.97
C SER A 211 13.62 -17.65 6.29
N ASN A 212 13.55 -18.05 7.55
CA ASN A 212 13.75 -19.44 7.93
C ASN A 212 12.66 -20.28 7.25
N LYS A 213 13.05 -21.18 6.34
CA LYS A 213 12.08 -21.95 5.53
C LYS A 213 11.10 -22.74 6.41
N MET A 214 11.60 -23.44 7.43
CA MET A 214 10.76 -24.22 8.35
C MET A 214 9.83 -23.32 9.16
N GLY A 215 10.33 -22.18 9.64
CA GLY A 215 9.54 -21.19 10.38
C GLY A 215 8.46 -20.55 9.52
N LEU A 216 8.76 -20.26 8.24
CA LEU A 216 7.80 -19.75 7.28
C LEU A 216 6.71 -20.79 6.97
N GLU A 217 7.10 -22.04 6.69
CA GLU A 217 6.15 -23.14 6.46
C GLU A 217 5.23 -23.33 7.67
N ALA A 218 5.78 -23.35 8.89
CA ALA A 218 4.99 -23.44 10.11
C ALA A 218 4.07 -22.23 10.33
N ALA A 219 4.52 -21.01 10.02
CA ALA A 219 3.70 -19.81 10.13
C ALA A 219 2.57 -19.79 9.09
N VAL A 220 2.84 -20.22 7.85
CA VAL A 220 1.84 -20.35 6.79
C VAL A 220 0.81 -21.42 7.16
N GLU A 221 1.25 -22.58 7.67
CA GLU A 221 0.34 -23.64 8.12
C GLU A 221 -0.53 -23.17 9.29
N ALA A 222 0.06 -22.49 10.28
CA ALA A 222 -0.69 -21.94 11.41
C ALA A 222 -1.68 -20.84 10.97
N ALA A 223 -1.28 -19.95 10.07
CA ALA A 223 -2.14 -18.90 9.53
C ALA A 223 -3.27 -19.49 8.67
N ALA A 224 -2.98 -20.46 7.81
CA ALA A 224 -3.98 -21.18 7.03
C ALA A 224 -4.96 -21.91 7.95
N ALA A 225 -4.47 -22.68 8.94
CA ALA A 225 -5.32 -23.35 9.90
C ALA A 225 -6.15 -22.38 10.78
N PHE A 226 -5.64 -21.17 11.03
CA PHE A 226 -6.39 -20.11 11.70
C PHE A 226 -7.48 -19.53 10.79
N LEU A 227 -7.14 -19.23 9.53
CA LEU A 227 -8.06 -18.71 8.52
C LEU A 227 -9.13 -19.73 8.11
N ASP A 228 -8.79 -21.01 8.02
CA ASP A 228 -9.71 -22.12 7.75
C ASP A 228 -10.74 -22.28 8.88
N LYS A 229 -10.39 -21.87 10.10
CA LYS A 229 -11.31 -21.79 11.24
C LYS A 229 -11.99 -20.42 11.35
N ALA A 230 -11.51 -19.42 10.61
CA ALA A 230 -12.08 -18.09 10.63
C ALA A 230 -13.38 -18.12 9.81
N VAL A 231 -14.49 -18.00 10.53
CA VAL A 231 -15.82 -18.06 9.90
C VAL A 231 -16.12 -16.75 9.15
N LYS A 232 -15.46 -15.62 9.52
CA LYS A 232 -15.92 -14.27 9.15
C LYS A 232 -14.79 -13.22 8.98
N PRO A 233 -14.23 -13.03 7.76
CA PRO A 233 -13.34 -11.90 7.49
C PRO A 233 -14.12 -10.58 7.26
N VAL A 234 -13.53 -9.46 7.66
CA VAL A 234 -14.14 -8.11 7.54
C VAL A 234 -13.49 -7.34 6.40
N MET A 235 -14.32 -6.72 5.54
CA MET A 235 -13.89 -5.77 4.54
C MET A 235 -14.01 -4.34 5.10
N VAL A 236 -12.90 -3.62 5.12
CA VAL A 236 -12.86 -2.18 5.39
C VAL A 236 -12.54 -1.48 4.07
N THR A 237 -13.33 -0.47 3.72
CA THR A 237 -13.29 0.32 2.47
C THR A 237 -14.03 -0.31 1.28
N ALA A 238 -15.20 0.23 0.93
CA ALA A 238 -16.04 -0.31 -0.14
C ALA A 238 -15.65 0.23 -1.53
N GLN A 239 -15.22 1.49 -1.60
CA GLN A 239 -14.94 2.17 -2.86
C GLN A 239 -13.73 1.60 -3.61
N ASP A 240 -12.77 0.97 -2.91
CA ASP A 240 -11.58 0.39 -3.57
C ASP A 240 -11.88 -0.91 -4.32
N VAL A 241 -13.08 -1.49 -4.15
CA VAL A 241 -13.60 -2.51 -5.07
C VAL A 241 -13.62 -1.96 -6.51
N SER A 242 -13.86 -0.65 -6.69
CA SER A 242 -13.77 0.00 -8.02
C SER A 242 -12.35 -0.08 -8.60
N THR A 243 -11.32 0.16 -7.78
CA THR A 243 -9.91 0.04 -8.17
C THR A 243 -9.59 -1.41 -8.55
N MET A 244 -10.05 -2.38 -7.75
CA MET A 244 -9.87 -3.81 -8.03
C MET A 244 -10.50 -4.21 -9.38
N ILE A 245 -11.73 -3.79 -9.65
CA ILE A 245 -12.43 -4.05 -10.92
C ILE A 245 -11.69 -3.39 -12.08
N ARG A 246 -11.31 -2.11 -11.96
CA ARG A 246 -10.58 -1.36 -13.00
C ARG A 246 -9.23 -1.99 -13.32
N CYS A 247 -8.55 -2.55 -12.31
CA CYS A 247 -7.27 -3.25 -12.46
C CYS A 247 -7.44 -4.74 -12.84
N GLY A 248 -8.66 -5.22 -13.10
CA GLY A 248 -8.91 -6.59 -13.55
C GLY A 248 -8.58 -7.66 -12.51
N GLN A 249 -8.64 -7.33 -11.21
CA GLN A 249 -8.40 -8.29 -10.14
C GLN A 249 -9.48 -9.38 -10.13
N LYS A 250 -9.08 -10.62 -9.82
CA LYS A 250 -9.94 -11.81 -9.84
C LYS A 250 -10.22 -12.34 -8.43
N THR A 251 -10.27 -11.42 -7.47
CA THR A 251 -10.39 -11.74 -6.05
C THR A 251 -11.80 -12.25 -5.73
N ILE A 252 -11.89 -13.25 -4.85
CA ILE A 252 -13.15 -13.66 -4.23
C ILE A 252 -13.25 -12.94 -2.89
N ILE A 253 -14.32 -12.17 -2.71
CA ILE A 253 -14.61 -11.38 -1.52
C ILE A 253 -15.83 -12.00 -0.85
N PHE A 254 -15.68 -12.40 0.42
CA PHE A 254 -16.81 -12.72 1.29
C PHE A 254 -17.09 -11.53 2.18
N LEU A 255 -18.20 -10.85 1.95
CA LEU A 255 -18.71 -9.84 2.86
C LEU A 255 -19.67 -10.51 3.85
N ILE A 256 -19.31 -10.48 5.12
CA ILE A 256 -20.17 -10.99 6.19
C ILE A 256 -21.16 -9.91 6.61
N ASN A 257 -22.42 -10.06 6.22
CA ASN A 257 -23.50 -9.16 6.59
C ASN A 257 -24.24 -9.71 7.83
N ASN A 258 -23.77 -9.32 9.01
CA ASN A 258 -24.39 -9.60 10.31
C ASN A 258 -25.15 -8.39 10.89
N GLY A 259 -25.24 -7.29 10.13
CA GLY A 259 -26.03 -6.10 10.49
C GLY A 259 -25.41 -5.15 11.52
N GLY A 260 -24.13 -5.29 11.88
CA GLY A 260 -23.51 -4.41 12.86
C GLY A 260 -22.08 -4.76 13.25
N TYR A 261 -21.63 -4.11 14.31
CA TYR A 261 -20.30 -4.26 14.89
C TYR A 261 -20.28 -5.39 15.94
N THR A 262 -20.36 -6.66 15.49
CA THR A 262 -20.45 -7.81 16.40
C THR A 262 -19.26 -7.93 17.37
N ILE A 263 -18.03 -7.60 16.94
CA ILE A 263 -16.87 -7.64 17.86
C ILE A 263 -17.02 -6.64 19.01
N GLU A 264 -17.54 -5.44 18.74
CA GLU A 264 -17.82 -4.43 19.75
C GLU A 264 -19.02 -4.82 20.62
N VAL A 265 -20.05 -5.50 20.07
CA VAL A 265 -21.17 -6.05 20.88
C VAL A 265 -20.64 -7.01 21.95
N GLU A 266 -19.72 -7.90 21.59
CA GLU A 266 -19.14 -8.88 22.53
C GLU A 266 -18.13 -8.29 23.51
N ILE A 267 -17.63 -7.07 23.25
CA ILE A 267 -16.77 -6.33 24.19
C ILE A 267 -17.62 -5.42 25.10
N HIS A 268 -18.48 -4.59 24.51
CA HIS A 268 -19.33 -3.62 25.19
C HIS A 268 -20.49 -3.14 24.29
N ASP A 269 -21.67 -3.73 24.49
CA ASP A 269 -22.84 -3.44 23.65
C ASP A 269 -23.47 -2.06 23.88
N GLY A 270 -24.01 -1.47 22.81
CA GLY A 270 -24.68 -0.17 22.82
C GLY A 270 -25.18 0.27 21.44
N PRO A 271 -25.97 1.36 21.37
CA PRO A 271 -26.60 1.82 20.13
C PRO A 271 -25.60 2.23 19.04
N TYR A 272 -24.35 2.51 19.40
CA TYR A 272 -23.26 2.84 18.46
C TYR A 272 -22.77 1.62 17.64
N ASN A 273 -23.18 0.39 18.00
CA ASN A 273 -22.86 -0.82 17.25
C ASN A 273 -23.82 -1.10 16.08
N VAL A 274 -24.93 -0.36 16.01
CA VAL A 274 -25.95 -0.53 14.98
C VAL A 274 -25.63 0.35 13.77
N ILE A 275 -25.45 -0.28 12.61
CA ILE A 275 -25.13 0.41 11.36
C ILE A 275 -26.33 0.40 10.40
N LYS A 276 -26.34 1.33 9.45
CA LYS A 276 -27.30 1.29 8.34
C LYS A 276 -26.93 0.14 7.41
N ASN A 277 -27.73 -0.92 7.38
CA ASN A 277 -27.54 -1.99 6.41
C ASN A 277 -27.72 -1.48 4.96
N TRP A 278 -26.85 -1.92 4.06
CA TRP A 278 -26.85 -1.54 2.64
C TRP A 278 -27.31 -2.70 1.76
N ASN A 279 -27.60 -2.41 0.49
CA ASN A 279 -27.61 -3.44 -0.54
C ASN A 279 -26.18 -3.58 -1.08
N TYR A 280 -25.33 -4.40 -0.44
CA TYR A 280 -23.89 -4.43 -0.75
C TYR A 280 -23.58 -4.97 -2.15
N THR A 281 -24.21 -6.08 -2.55
CA THR A 281 -24.13 -6.54 -3.96
C THR A 281 -24.63 -5.46 -4.93
N GLY A 282 -25.74 -4.80 -4.63
CA GLY A 282 -26.23 -3.68 -5.46
C GLY A 282 -25.29 -2.47 -5.51
N LEU A 283 -24.52 -2.20 -4.46
CA LEU A 283 -23.45 -1.20 -4.48
C LEU A 283 -22.32 -1.64 -5.43
N VAL A 284 -21.90 -2.90 -5.34
CA VAL A 284 -20.85 -3.44 -6.21
C VAL A 284 -21.30 -3.46 -7.67
N ASP A 285 -22.56 -3.81 -7.94
CA ASP A 285 -23.16 -3.73 -9.28
C ASP A 285 -23.16 -2.28 -9.80
N ALA A 286 -23.47 -1.31 -8.93
CA ALA A 286 -23.42 0.11 -9.29
C ALA A 286 -22.00 0.61 -9.55
N ILE A 287 -21.00 0.12 -8.80
CA ILE A 287 -19.58 0.40 -9.02
C ILE A 287 -19.09 -0.23 -10.32
N HIS A 288 -19.50 -1.47 -10.60
CA HIS A 288 -19.19 -2.19 -11.84
C HIS A 288 -19.66 -1.41 -13.05
N ASN A 289 -20.86 -0.80 -13.00
CA ASN A 289 -21.36 0.12 -14.03
C ASN A 289 -21.31 -0.47 -15.46
N GLY A 290 -21.40 -1.80 -15.59
CA GLY A 290 -21.28 -2.50 -16.87
C GLY A 290 -19.86 -2.55 -17.46
N GLU A 291 -18.84 -2.03 -16.75
CA GLU A 291 -17.44 -1.97 -17.17
C GLU A 291 -16.54 -2.84 -16.28
N GLY A 292 -15.72 -3.68 -16.89
CA GLY A 292 -14.89 -4.68 -16.18
C GLY A 292 -15.62 -6.00 -15.94
N ASN A 293 -15.00 -6.89 -15.16
CA ASN A 293 -15.48 -8.25 -14.97
C ASN A 293 -15.76 -8.54 -13.49
N CYS A 294 -17.02 -8.40 -13.08
CA CYS A 294 -17.47 -8.63 -11.71
C CYS A 294 -18.72 -9.51 -11.68
N TRP A 295 -18.80 -10.37 -10.68
CA TRP A 295 -19.96 -11.20 -10.39
C TRP A 295 -20.33 -11.06 -8.92
N THR A 296 -21.61 -10.87 -8.63
CA THR A 296 -22.13 -10.69 -7.28
C THR A 296 -23.15 -11.77 -6.94
N MET A 297 -23.18 -12.22 -5.68
CA MET A 297 -24.19 -13.17 -5.19
C MET A 297 -24.52 -12.90 -3.72
N LYS A 298 -25.80 -13.02 -3.37
CA LYS A 298 -26.23 -13.06 -1.97
C LYS A 298 -26.43 -14.50 -1.54
N VAL A 299 -26.03 -14.79 -0.32
CA VAL A 299 -26.08 -16.13 0.28
C VAL A 299 -26.74 -16.03 1.65
N ARG A 300 -27.67 -16.94 1.94
CA ARG A 300 -28.47 -17.01 3.17
C ARG A 300 -28.40 -18.36 3.86
N CYS A 301 -27.92 -19.39 3.18
CA CYS A 301 -27.75 -20.72 3.73
C CYS A 301 -26.47 -21.38 3.21
N GLU A 302 -26.12 -22.52 3.79
CA GLU A 302 -24.90 -23.26 3.46
C GLU A 302 -24.91 -23.76 2.00
N GLU A 303 -26.05 -24.22 1.51
CA GLU A 303 -26.19 -24.71 0.14
C GLU A 303 -25.89 -23.61 -0.89
N GLU A 304 -26.43 -22.40 -0.67
CA GLU A 304 -26.15 -21.23 -1.50
C GLU A 304 -24.67 -20.81 -1.41
N LEU A 305 -24.02 -20.98 -0.26
CA LEU A 305 -22.59 -20.66 -0.11
C LEU A 305 -21.71 -21.63 -0.90
N ILE A 306 -22.02 -22.92 -0.83
CA ILE A 306 -21.31 -23.96 -1.58
C ILE A 306 -21.46 -23.71 -3.08
N GLU A 307 -22.67 -23.39 -3.55
CA GLU A 307 -22.90 -23.01 -4.95
C GLU A 307 -22.12 -21.75 -5.34
N ALA A 308 -22.15 -20.71 -4.50
CA ALA A 308 -21.44 -19.47 -4.77
C ALA A 308 -19.93 -19.68 -4.89
N ILE A 309 -19.34 -20.50 -4.02
CA ILE A 309 -17.91 -20.87 -4.07
C ILE A 309 -17.61 -21.68 -5.33
N ALA A 310 -18.44 -22.65 -5.69
CA ALA A 310 -18.28 -23.44 -6.91
C ALA A 310 -18.36 -22.56 -8.17
N MET A 311 -19.27 -21.58 -8.20
CA MET A 311 -19.36 -20.60 -9.28
C MET A 311 -18.14 -19.69 -9.35
N ALA A 312 -17.72 -19.13 -8.21
CA ALA A 312 -16.57 -18.23 -8.12
C ALA A 312 -15.25 -18.91 -8.51
N THR A 313 -15.07 -20.19 -8.16
CA THR A 313 -13.87 -20.98 -8.49
C THR A 313 -13.96 -21.68 -9.86
N GLY A 314 -15.17 -21.81 -10.42
CA GLY A 314 -15.46 -22.43 -11.70
C GLY A 314 -15.72 -21.41 -12.81
N GLU A 315 -17.00 -21.18 -13.11
CA GLU A 315 -17.43 -20.36 -14.26
C GLU A 315 -16.97 -18.89 -14.15
N LYS A 316 -16.90 -18.34 -12.94
CA LYS A 316 -16.57 -16.93 -12.68
C LYS A 316 -15.13 -16.73 -12.20
N LYS A 317 -14.25 -17.72 -12.34
CA LYS A 317 -12.82 -17.66 -11.90
C LYS A 317 -12.01 -16.52 -12.51
N ASP A 318 -12.46 -16.00 -13.65
CA ASP A 318 -11.80 -14.90 -14.37
C ASP A 318 -12.37 -13.51 -14.02
N CYS A 319 -13.28 -13.45 -13.04
CA CYS A 319 -13.96 -12.25 -12.54
C CYS A 319 -13.54 -11.92 -11.10
N LEU A 320 -13.73 -10.67 -10.68
CA LEU A 320 -13.88 -10.36 -9.26
C LEU A 320 -15.22 -10.93 -8.78
N CYS A 321 -15.22 -11.76 -7.75
CA CYS A 321 -16.43 -12.37 -7.19
C CYS A 321 -16.75 -11.75 -5.83
N PHE A 322 -17.93 -11.14 -5.69
CA PHE A 322 -18.37 -10.53 -4.44
C PHE A 322 -19.58 -11.27 -3.87
N ILE A 323 -19.38 -11.97 -2.75
CA ILE A 323 -20.37 -12.82 -2.12
C ILE A 323 -20.80 -12.20 -0.80
N GLU A 324 -22.04 -11.72 -0.73
CA GLU A 324 -22.66 -11.20 0.49
C GLU A 324 -23.28 -12.36 1.29
N VAL A 325 -22.62 -12.75 2.38
CA VAL A 325 -23.05 -13.83 3.27
C VAL A 325 -23.87 -13.25 4.41
N ILE A 326 -25.17 -13.53 4.42
CA ILE A 326 -26.11 -13.00 5.41
C ILE A 326 -26.18 -13.96 6.59
N VAL A 327 -25.80 -13.47 7.76
CA VAL A 327 -25.74 -14.26 8.99
C VAL A 327 -26.49 -13.57 10.11
N HIS A 328 -26.89 -14.32 11.14
CA HIS A 328 -27.50 -13.73 12.33
C HIS A 328 -26.47 -12.86 13.07
N LYS A 329 -26.92 -11.76 13.70
CA LYS A 329 -26.03 -10.83 14.43
C LYS A 329 -25.26 -11.48 15.59
N ASP A 330 -25.88 -12.47 16.22
CA ASP A 330 -25.35 -13.20 17.38
C ASP A 330 -24.64 -14.50 16.95
N ASP A 331 -24.62 -14.80 15.65
CA ASP A 331 -23.84 -15.92 15.13
C ASP A 331 -22.36 -15.49 15.11
N THR A 332 -21.60 -15.89 16.11
CA THR A 332 -20.18 -15.57 16.24
C THR A 332 -19.40 -16.72 16.87
N SER A 333 -18.07 -16.66 16.76
CA SER A 333 -17.20 -17.71 17.28
C SER A 333 -17.17 -17.72 18.80
N LYS A 334 -16.98 -18.90 19.41
CA LYS A 334 -16.85 -19.03 20.87
C LYS A 334 -15.60 -18.28 21.36
N GLU A 335 -14.57 -18.27 20.55
CA GLU A 335 -13.32 -17.56 20.78
C GLU A 335 -13.55 -16.06 20.92
N LEU A 336 -14.44 -15.47 20.10
CA LEU A 336 -14.78 -14.06 20.24
C LEU A 336 -15.49 -13.78 21.57
N LEU A 337 -16.44 -14.63 21.97
CA LEU A 337 -17.17 -14.47 23.24
C LEU A 337 -16.20 -14.50 24.43
N GLU A 338 -15.28 -15.46 24.46
CA GLU A 338 -14.29 -15.60 25.53
C GLU A 338 -13.28 -14.45 25.53
N TRP A 339 -12.79 -14.05 24.36
CA TRP A 339 -11.80 -12.99 24.22
C TRP A 339 -12.42 -11.62 24.53
N GLY A 340 -13.62 -11.33 24.03
CA GLY A 340 -14.33 -10.06 24.23
C GLY A 340 -14.55 -9.75 25.70
N SER A 341 -14.98 -10.74 26.49
CA SER A 341 -15.14 -10.61 27.95
C SER A 341 -13.83 -10.25 28.67
N ARG A 342 -12.71 -10.86 28.27
CA ARG A 342 -11.39 -10.59 28.85
C ARG A 342 -10.90 -9.18 28.51
N VAL A 343 -11.08 -8.76 27.25
CA VAL A 343 -10.72 -7.40 26.80
C VAL A 343 -11.55 -6.36 27.53
N SER A 344 -12.86 -6.57 27.63
CA SER A 344 -13.77 -5.69 28.36
C SER A 344 -13.35 -5.50 29.82
N SER A 345 -13.05 -6.61 30.50
CA SER A 345 -12.59 -6.60 31.90
C SER A 345 -11.25 -5.87 32.06
N ALA A 346 -10.31 -6.07 31.13
CA ALA A 346 -9.03 -5.40 31.15
C ALA A 346 -9.17 -3.89 30.91
N ASN A 347 -10.01 -3.47 29.97
CA ASN A 347 -10.20 -2.06 29.61
C ASN A 347 -10.95 -1.26 30.69
N SER A 348 -11.88 -1.92 31.41
CA SER A 348 -12.73 -1.28 32.43
C SER A 348 -12.19 -1.38 33.85
N ARG A 349 -11.02 -2.01 34.06
CA ARG A 349 -10.43 -2.16 35.40
C ARG A 349 -10.29 -0.79 36.09
N PRO A 350 -10.63 -0.67 37.39
CA PRO A 350 -10.50 0.59 38.10
C PRO A 350 -9.02 1.03 38.14
N PRO A 351 -8.76 2.35 38.23
CA PRO A 351 -7.42 2.84 38.53
C PRO A 351 -6.89 2.17 39.80
N ASN A 352 -5.60 1.83 39.81
CA ASN A 352 -4.97 1.32 41.03
C ASN A 352 -5.11 2.38 42.14
N PRO A 353 -5.51 1.99 43.36
CA PRO A 353 -5.46 2.90 44.51
C PRO A 353 -4.02 3.41 44.65
N GLN A 354 -3.86 4.74 44.70
CA GLN A 354 -2.56 5.39 44.85
C GLN A 354 -1.99 5.20 46.25
#